data_AF-A0A956SYA6-F1
#
_entry.id   AF-A0A956SYA6-F1
#
_cell.length_a   1.000
_cell.length_b   1.000
_cell.length_c   1.000
_cell.angle_alpha   90.00
_cell.angle_beta   90.00
_cell.angle_gamma   90.00
#
_symmetry.space_group_name_H-M   'P 1'
#
loop_
_entity.id
_entity.type
_entity.pdbx_description
1 polymer ?
#
loop_
_entity_poly.entity_id
_entity_poly.type
_entity_poly.pdbx_seq_one_letter_code
_entity_poly.pdbx_strand_id
1 'polypeptide(L)'
;MVDGVLQLGILWCWDKLGKPSLPNGFESYQQFVRRYPKNSVQAALRVTSHTERTLTADCELSDAKGNTVALFTGLQWTADDNLKSAFGRTGAVAARR
;
A
#
# COMPACT_ATOMS: atom_id res chain seq x y z
N MET A 1 -2.88 -9.11 -5.38
CA MET A 1 -3.09 -7.80 -6.03
C MET A 1 -3.25 -6.70 -5.00
N VAL A 2 -4.25 -6.76 -4.11
CA VAL A 2 -4.40 -5.78 -2.99
C VAL A 2 -3.10 -5.62 -2.19
N ASP A 3 -2.52 -6.72 -1.72
CA ASP A 3 -1.26 -6.67 -0.97
C ASP A 3 -0.12 -5.97 -1.72
N GLY A 4 0.01 -6.21 -3.04
CA GLY A 4 0.99 -5.52 -3.87
C GLY A 4 0.78 -4.01 -3.93
N VAL A 5 -0.49 -3.55 -3.98
CA VAL A 5 -0.82 -2.12 -3.90
C VAL A 5 -0.44 -1.55 -2.54
N LEU A 6 -0.70 -2.28 -1.45
CA LEU A 6 -0.29 -1.87 -0.10
C LEU A 6 1.23 -1.79 0.04
N GLN A 7 1.96 -2.73 -0.57
CA GLN A 7 3.42 -2.74 -0.60
C GLN A 7 4.00 -1.54 -1.37
N LEU A 8 3.34 -1.05 -2.43
CA LEU A 8 3.80 0.15 -3.15
C LEU A 8 3.87 1.38 -2.23
N GLY A 9 2.89 1.58 -1.36
CA GLY A 9 2.93 2.67 -0.38
C GLY A 9 4.02 2.47 0.68
N ILE A 10 4.32 1.22 1.06
CA ILE A 10 5.45 0.91 1.95
C ILE A 10 6.78 1.29 1.28
N LEU A 11 6.97 0.90 0.02
CA LEU A 11 8.17 1.27 -0.75
C LEU A 11 8.29 2.78 -0.91
N TRP A 12 7.18 3.47 -1.17
CA TRP A 12 7.16 4.91 -1.26
C TRP A 12 7.56 5.58 0.06
N CYS A 13 7.05 5.11 1.21
CA CYS A 13 7.43 5.65 2.53
C CYS A 13 8.91 5.44 2.82
N TRP A 14 9.48 4.30 2.44
CA TRP A 14 10.92 4.07 2.55
C TRP A 14 11.72 5.05 1.69
N ASP A 15 11.34 5.21 0.43
CA ASP A 15 12.04 6.08 -0.53
C ASP A 15 11.93 7.57 -0.17
N LYS A 16 10.74 8.04 0.25
CA LYS A 16 10.47 9.47 0.47
C LYS A 16 10.58 9.93 1.91
N LEU A 17 10.28 9.08 2.88
CA LEU A 17 10.29 9.44 4.31
C LEU A 17 11.44 8.78 5.08
N GLY A 18 12.15 7.80 4.50
CA GLY A 18 13.20 7.05 5.18
C GLY A 18 12.70 6.18 6.34
N LYS A 19 11.38 5.96 6.43
CA LYS A 19 10.71 5.30 7.56
C LYS A 19 9.93 4.07 7.07
N PRO A 20 9.89 2.99 7.86
CA PRO A 20 8.89 1.94 7.65
C PRO A 20 7.49 2.51 7.86
N SER A 21 6.51 1.85 7.27
CA SER A 21 5.11 2.23 7.42
C SER A 21 4.19 1.02 7.48
N LEU A 22 2.98 1.24 8.01
CA LEU A 22 1.89 0.28 7.98
C LEU A 22 0.70 0.85 7.23
N PRO A 23 0.11 0.12 6.28
CA PRO A 23 -1.21 0.45 5.77
C PRO A 23 -2.23 0.39 6.91
N ASN A 24 -3.08 1.40 7.02
CA ASN A 24 -4.02 1.53 8.14
C ASN A 24 -5.49 1.74 7.70
N GLY A 25 -5.75 1.97 6.41
CA GLY A 25 -7.11 2.17 5.90
C GLY A 25 -7.17 2.49 4.42
N PHE A 26 -8.39 2.58 3.91
CA PHE A 26 -8.72 3.10 2.59
C PHE A 26 -10.16 3.64 2.58
N GLU A 27 -10.46 4.54 1.66
CA GLU A 27 -11.82 5.08 1.51
C GLU A 27 -12.70 4.11 0.71
N SER A 28 -12.23 3.69 -0.47
CA SER A 28 -12.99 2.75 -1.29
C SER A 28 -12.10 1.86 -2.14
N TYR A 29 -12.65 0.71 -2.51
CA TYR A 29 -12.10 -0.23 -3.46
C TYR A 29 -13.19 -0.65 -4.45
N GLN A 30 -12.90 -0.53 -5.74
CA GLN A 30 -13.80 -0.95 -6.81
C GLN A 30 -13.04 -1.87 -7.77
N GLN A 31 -13.60 -3.03 -8.07
CA GLN A 31 -13.05 -4.00 -9.02
C GLN A 31 -14.01 -4.13 -10.20
N PHE A 32 -13.53 -3.85 -11.42
CA PHE A 32 -14.36 -3.86 -12.63
C PHE A 32 -14.38 -5.21 -13.35
N VAL A 33 -13.51 -6.13 -12.94
CA VAL A 33 -13.43 -7.49 -13.48
C VAL A 33 -13.88 -8.51 -12.44
N ARG A 34 -14.40 -9.67 -12.86
CA ARG A 34 -14.76 -10.75 -11.93
C ARG A 34 -13.54 -11.41 -11.27
N ARG A 35 -12.42 -11.48 -11.99
CA ARG A 35 -11.15 -12.04 -11.54
C ARG A 35 -10.03 -11.21 -12.13
N TYR A 36 -8.96 -11.03 -11.36
CA TYR A 36 -7.75 -10.41 -11.86
C TYR A 36 -7.20 -11.15 -13.09
N PRO A 37 -6.62 -10.43 -14.07
CA PRO A 37 -5.93 -11.05 -15.20
C PRO A 37 -4.88 -12.07 -14.74
N LYS A 38 -4.71 -13.16 -15.49
CA LYS A 38 -3.62 -14.12 -15.26
C LYS A 38 -2.24 -13.55 -15.60
N ASN A 39 -2.21 -12.58 -16.49
CA ASN A 39 -1.01 -11.83 -16.86
C ASN A 39 -0.75 -10.73 -15.83
N SER A 40 0.39 -10.07 -15.94
CA SER A 40 0.72 -8.90 -15.12
C SER A 40 -0.34 -7.80 -15.25
N VAL A 41 -0.58 -7.11 -14.14
CA VAL A 41 -1.29 -5.83 -14.09
C VAL A 41 -0.27 -4.74 -13.79
N GLN A 42 -0.47 -3.55 -14.35
CA GLN A 42 0.28 -2.36 -13.97
C GLN A 42 -0.43 -1.70 -12.79
N ALA A 43 0.35 -1.22 -11.83
CA ALA A 43 -0.16 -0.47 -10.68
C ALA A 43 0.43 0.94 -10.71
N ALA A 44 -0.45 1.95 -10.70
CA ALA A 44 -0.08 3.36 -10.67
C ALA A 44 -0.55 3.97 -9.35
N LEU A 45 0.38 4.13 -8.40
CA LEU A 45 0.15 4.79 -7.11
C LEU A 45 0.33 6.31 -7.28
N ARG A 46 -0.72 7.09 -7.03
CA ARG A 46 -0.70 8.56 -7.03
C ARG A 46 -0.83 9.07 -5.61
N VAL A 47 0.22 9.69 -5.08
CA VAL A 47 0.19 10.35 -3.78
C VAL A 47 -0.74 11.55 -3.85
N THR A 48 -1.71 11.61 -2.94
CA THR A 48 -2.66 12.75 -2.84
C THR A 48 -2.29 13.68 -1.70
N SER A 49 -1.73 13.15 -0.60
CA SER A 49 -1.12 13.96 0.47
C SER A 49 -0.14 13.14 1.30
N HIS A 50 0.79 13.80 1.97
CA HIS A 50 1.65 13.17 2.98
C HIS A 50 2.11 14.18 4.03
N THR A 51 2.52 13.66 5.18
CA THR A 51 3.28 14.36 6.21
C THR A 51 4.57 13.57 6.48
N GLU A 52 5.33 13.90 7.54
CA GLU A 52 6.45 13.07 7.99
C GLU A 52 6.01 11.72 8.61
N ARG A 53 4.71 11.55 8.86
CA ARG A 53 4.12 10.45 9.63
C ARG A 53 2.96 9.75 8.93
N THR A 54 2.44 10.31 7.84
CA THR A 54 1.28 9.79 7.13
C THR A 54 1.48 9.87 5.62
N LEU A 55 0.89 8.92 4.90
CA LEU A 55 0.75 8.92 3.45
C LEU A 55 -0.72 8.64 3.11
N THR A 56 -1.28 9.42 2.20
CA THR A 56 -2.55 9.14 1.52
C THR A 56 -2.30 9.06 0.02
N ALA A 57 -2.82 8.02 -0.64
CA ALA A 57 -2.66 7.83 -2.08
C ALA A 57 -3.86 7.12 -2.70
N ASP A 58 -4.03 7.32 -4.00
CA ASP A 58 -4.92 6.51 -4.83
C ASP A 58 -4.08 5.51 -5.63
N CYS A 59 -4.67 4.39 -6.01
CA CYS A 59 -4.03 3.44 -6.92
C CYS A 59 -4.98 2.97 -8.00
N GLU A 60 -4.51 3.04 -9.24
CA GLU A 60 -5.15 2.38 -10.37
C GLU A 60 -4.41 1.09 -10.73
N LEU A 61 -5.17 0.01 -10.94
CA LEU A 61 -4.68 -1.21 -11.57
C LEU A 61 -5.19 -1.28 -13.01
N SER A 62 -4.30 -1.46 -13.98
CA SER A 62 -4.65 -1.60 -15.40
C SER A 62 -4.11 -2.90 -15.99
N ASP A 63 -4.83 -3.46 -16.96
CA ASP A 63 -4.37 -4.63 -17.72
C ASP A 63 -3.35 -4.23 -18.83
N ALA A 64 -2.82 -5.21 -19.55
CA ALA A 64 -1.85 -4.97 -20.62
C ALA A 64 -2.41 -4.17 -21.82
N LYS A 65 -3.73 -3.98 -21.90
CA LYS A 65 -4.40 -3.16 -22.92
C LYS A 65 -4.73 -1.76 -22.41
N GLY A 66 -4.39 -1.46 -21.16
CA GLY A 66 -4.70 -0.18 -20.50
C GLY A 66 -6.11 -0.11 -19.93
N ASN A 67 -6.87 -1.20 -19.89
CA ASN A 67 -8.20 -1.17 -19.27
C ASN A 67 -8.05 -1.17 -17.75
N THR A 68 -8.80 -0.31 -17.07
CA THR A 68 -8.87 -0.28 -15.60
C THR A 68 -9.48 -1.57 -15.08
N VAL A 69 -8.71 -2.28 -14.25
CA VAL A 69 -9.07 -3.55 -13.59
C VAL A 69 -9.66 -3.27 -12.21
N ALA A 70 -9.06 -2.33 -11.47
CA ALA A 70 -9.52 -1.92 -10.16
C ALA A 70 -9.03 -0.51 -9.80
N LEU A 71 -9.77 0.16 -8.91
CA LEU A 71 -9.42 1.45 -8.32
C LEU A 71 -9.42 1.34 -6.79
N PHE A 72 -8.42 1.97 -6.20
CA PHE A 72 -8.32 2.20 -4.76
C PHE A 72 -8.25 3.71 -4.54
N THR A 73 -9.11 4.22 -3.68
CA THR A 73 -9.15 5.65 -3.34
C THR A 73 -8.83 5.84 -1.88
N GLY A 74 -8.01 6.85 -1.57
CA GLY A 74 -7.72 7.25 -0.21
C GLY A 74 -7.04 6.16 0.62
N LEU A 75 -6.16 5.34 0.01
CA LEU A 75 -5.30 4.41 0.75
C LEU A 75 -4.43 5.19 1.73
N GLN A 76 -4.28 4.68 2.95
CA GLN A 76 -3.60 5.38 4.03
C GLN A 76 -2.51 4.51 4.66
N TRP A 77 -1.39 5.15 5.01
CA TRP A 77 -0.30 4.56 5.78
C TRP A 77 0.14 5.45 6.93
N THR A 78 0.56 4.82 8.03
CA THR A 78 1.28 5.46 9.14
C THR A 78 2.76 5.12 9.03
N ALA A 79 3.62 6.13 8.95
CA ALA A 79 5.07 5.99 8.93
C ALA A 79 5.68 6.29 10.30
N ASP A 80 6.45 5.35 10.86
CA ASP A 80 7.04 5.47 12.20
C ASP A 80 8.29 4.61 12.37
N ASP A 81 9.40 5.21 12.81
CA ASP A 81 10.64 4.49 13.14
C ASP A 81 10.44 3.41 14.22
N ASN A 82 9.51 3.61 15.15
CA ASN A 82 9.19 2.63 16.19
C ASN A 82 8.63 1.31 15.64
N LEU A 83 8.16 1.29 14.38
CA LEU A 83 7.71 0.04 13.74
C LEU A 83 8.86 -0.96 13.60
N LYS A 84 10.13 -0.51 13.50
CA LYS A 84 11.29 -1.42 13.49
C LYS A 84 11.38 -2.20 14.81
N SER A 85 11.04 -1.58 15.93
CA SER A 85 11.03 -2.21 17.25
C SER A 85 9.81 -3.11 17.45
N ALA A 86 8.63 -2.65 17.02
CA ALA A 86 7.39 -3.39 17.16
C ALA A 86 7.35 -4.68 16.30
N PHE A 87 7.91 -4.64 15.09
CA PHE A 87 7.87 -5.75 14.13
C PHE A 87 9.25 -6.36 13.85
N GLY A 88 10.29 -5.92 14.55
CA GLY A 88 11.61 -6.54 14.51
C GLY A 88 11.61 -7.94 15.14
N ARG A 89 12.74 -8.66 15.00
CA ARG A 89 12.91 -10.05 15.48
C ARG A 89 12.46 -10.28 16.93
N THR A 90 12.57 -9.28 17.79
CA THR A 90 12.14 -9.35 19.20
C THR A 90 10.62 -9.20 19.37
N GLY A 91 9.97 -8.33 18.60
CA GLY A 91 8.53 -8.07 18.68
C GLY A 91 7.67 -9.24 18.18
N ALA A 92 8.12 -9.93 17.12
CA ALA A 92 7.42 -11.11 16.58
C ALA A 92 7.39 -12.31 17.54
N VAL A 93 8.34 -12.38 18.50
CA VAL A 93 8.37 -13.42 19.56
C VAL A 93 7.43 -13.06 20.71
N ALA A 94 7.27 -11.77 21.01
CA ALA A 94 6.37 -11.29 22.07
C ALA A 94 4.88 -11.47 21.72
N ALA A 95 4.51 -11.33 20.44
CA ALA A 95 3.14 -11.52 19.95
C ALA A 95 2.66 -13.00 19.89
N ARG A 96 3.50 -13.96 20.29
CA ARG A 96 3.18 -15.39 20.36
C ARG A 96 2.87 -15.88 21.79
N ARG A 97 2.60 -14.97 22.72
CA ARG A 97 2.21 -15.29 24.11
C ARG A 97 0.78 -14.89 24.39
#